data_AF-A0A561BU98-F1
#
_entry.id   AF-A0A561BU98-F1
#
_cell.length_a   1.000
_cell.length_b   1.000
_cell.length_c   1.000
_cell.angle_alpha   90.00
_cell.angle_beta   90.00
_cell.angle_gamma   90.00
#
_symmetry.space_group_name_H-M   'P 1'
#
loop_
_entity.id
_entity.type
_entity.pdbx_description
1 polymer ?
#
loop_
_entity_poly.entity_id
_entity_poly.type
_entity_poly.pdbx_seq_one_letter_code
_entity_poly.pdbx_strand_id
1 'polypeptide(L)'
;MADVPRSTETATRPADVQPKRAGLVLFALILVAAVANLNLSAANVALPAIGRAFDSSQTTLDLVAVAYSLGLAASVLYLGALGDRYGRKLMLVLGMVLSVPACLLAAYAPSDTVLFLARVLGGISAGLAYPTTLALIAALWSGPGRTKAIALWSAIGGGIASLGPLVAGALLESFWWGSVFLITLPLVVVALVMAVWLVPGHVNETTEPVDNLGGILSVVLVGALILAINFAPVPNKGTQVLVLSVIAVVALVAFLLRQRRAANPLYDLRVARRRIFWVAACAGIIVFGALMGSAFISQQYLQNVLAYSTLEAGAAFLPAIVFMILVARLSAKLVDDRGARFTLLAGYVFLLLAFGGMLLLWSDNSPYWQVAIVYAFIGIGVGFAGTPASHSLTGSVPVQRAGMASGTADLQRDLGGAFMQSIFGALLASGYTSAFAATIASAPNGQQVSDTVENQLTKSFAGAAETAEQYPQYAQQIVDAAKSSFLDGADWAYTAGITAIVIGALLVFFLFPHRDREQELLAQYEAEDTGSPPK
;
A
#
# COMPACT_ATOMS: atom_id res chain seq x y z
N MET A 1 -1.04 64.23 21.85
CA MET A 1 -2.21 63.42 21.43
C MET A 1 -2.29 63.58 19.92
N ALA A 2 -1.63 62.69 19.18
CA ALA A 2 -1.54 62.75 17.72
C ALA A 2 -2.15 61.46 17.18
N ASP A 3 -3.24 61.60 16.44
CA ASP A 3 -3.96 60.50 15.80
C ASP A 3 -3.11 59.87 14.71
N VAL A 4 -2.78 58.59 14.90
CA VAL A 4 -2.22 57.72 13.86
C VAL A 4 -3.40 57.02 13.19
N PRO A 5 -3.62 57.15 11.87
CA PRO A 5 -4.68 56.44 11.20
C PRO A 5 -4.34 54.94 11.17
N ARG A 6 -5.18 54.12 11.83
CA ARG A 6 -5.16 52.66 11.68
C ARG A 6 -5.58 52.34 10.24
N SER A 7 -4.61 52.08 9.37
CA SER A 7 -4.85 51.37 8.12
C SER A 7 -5.30 49.95 8.48
N THR A 8 -6.60 49.70 8.43
CA THR A 8 -7.16 48.34 8.34
C THR A 8 -6.66 47.73 7.03
N GLU A 9 -5.55 47.01 7.08
CA GLU A 9 -5.24 45.97 6.10
C GLU A 9 -6.36 44.94 6.17
N THR A 10 -7.35 45.10 5.30
CA THR A 10 -8.22 44.00 4.90
C THR A 10 -7.30 42.91 4.37
N ALA A 11 -7.02 41.89 5.18
CA ALA A 11 -6.37 40.66 4.74
C ALA A 11 -7.19 40.09 3.59
N THR A 12 -6.78 40.38 2.36
CA THR A 12 -7.38 39.84 1.15
C THR A 12 -7.24 38.32 1.24
N ARG A 13 -8.37 37.62 1.42
CA ARG A 13 -8.41 36.16 1.27
C ARG A 13 -7.68 35.83 -0.03
N PRO A 14 -6.69 34.91 -0.03
CA PRO A 14 -5.96 34.59 -1.24
C PRO A 14 -6.97 34.19 -2.32
N ALA A 15 -6.89 34.83 -3.49
CA ALA A 15 -7.77 34.54 -4.61
C ALA A 15 -7.76 33.03 -4.90
N ASP A 16 -8.93 32.43 -5.10
CA ASP A 16 -9.08 31.02 -5.49
C ASP A 16 -8.59 30.88 -6.94
N VAL A 17 -7.34 30.45 -7.07
CA VAL A 17 -6.67 30.22 -8.36
C VAL A 17 -6.96 28.78 -8.77
N GLN A 18 -7.42 28.60 -10.01
CA GLN A 18 -7.68 27.30 -10.60
C GLN A 18 -7.17 27.28 -12.04
N PRO A 19 -6.74 26.13 -12.58
CA PRO A 19 -6.27 26.05 -13.95
C PRO A 19 -7.42 26.23 -14.94
N LYS A 20 -7.11 26.68 -16.16
CA LYS A 20 -8.07 26.64 -17.27
C LYS A 20 -8.56 25.20 -17.46
N ARG A 21 -9.88 25.00 -17.63
CA ARG A 21 -10.52 23.67 -17.74
C ARG A 21 -10.32 22.80 -16.49
N ALA A 22 -10.35 23.40 -15.29
CA ALA A 22 -10.11 22.73 -14.01
C ALA A 22 -10.79 21.36 -13.84
N GLY A 23 -12.06 21.22 -14.23
CA GLY A 23 -12.76 19.92 -14.14
C GLY A 23 -12.11 18.81 -14.97
N LEU A 24 -11.67 19.11 -16.20
CA LEU A 24 -11.01 18.14 -17.08
C LEU A 24 -9.59 17.82 -16.62
N VAL A 25 -8.86 18.81 -16.11
CA VAL A 25 -7.52 18.58 -15.52
C VAL A 25 -7.65 17.68 -14.30
N LEU A 26 -8.58 17.98 -13.40
CA LEU A 26 -8.82 17.15 -12.21
C LEU A 26 -9.24 15.73 -12.59
N PHE A 27 -10.14 15.57 -13.56
CA PHE A 27 -10.52 14.25 -14.07
C PHE A 27 -9.31 13.48 -14.64
N ALA A 28 -8.44 14.14 -15.40
CA ALA A 28 -7.22 13.53 -15.92
C ALA A 28 -6.30 13.03 -14.78
N LEU A 29 -6.09 13.86 -13.75
CA LEU A 29 -5.27 13.50 -12.59
C LEU A 29 -5.89 12.36 -11.77
N ILE A 30 -7.22 12.31 -11.66
CA ILE A 30 -7.95 11.20 -11.02
C ILE A 30 -7.79 9.92 -11.83
N LEU A 31 -7.88 10.00 -13.17
CA LEU A 31 -7.74 8.83 -14.03
C LEU A 31 -6.32 8.26 -13.99
N VAL A 32 -5.30 9.11 -13.94
CA VAL A 32 -3.90 8.71 -13.71
C VAL A 32 -3.76 8.01 -12.35
N ALA A 33 -4.33 8.59 -11.28
CA ALA A 33 -4.29 7.99 -9.96
C ALA A 33 -5.03 6.64 -9.90
N ALA A 34 -6.14 6.51 -10.62
CA ALA A 34 -6.89 5.27 -10.77
C ALA A 34 -6.06 4.19 -11.48
N VAL A 35 -5.40 4.52 -12.60
CA VAL A 35 -4.50 3.61 -13.32
C VAL A 35 -3.40 3.05 -12.41
N ALA A 36 -2.78 3.92 -11.61
CA ALA A 36 -1.72 3.52 -10.68
C ALA A 36 -2.22 2.59 -9.56
N ASN A 37 -3.49 2.69 -9.16
CA ASN A 37 -4.01 1.91 -8.04
C ASN A 37 -4.79 0.66 -8.44
N LEU A 38 -5.45 0.66 -9.60
CA LEU A 38 -6.21 -0.50 -10.10
C LEU A 38 -5.31 -1.74 -10.20
N ASN A 39 -4.10 -1.53 -10.68
CA ASN A 39 -3.07 -2.55 -10.83
C ASN A 39 -2.60 -3.18 -9.50
N LEU A 40 -2.73 -2.47 -8.39
CA LEU A 40 -2.35 -2.94 -7.06
C LEU A 40 -3.28 -4.06 -6.59
N SER A 41 -4.58 -3.83 -6.72
CA SER A 41 -5.63 -4.73 -6.21
C SER A 41 -5.98 -5.85 -7.20
N ALA A 42 -5.90 -5.59 -8.51
CA ALA A 42 -6.33 -6.52 -9.54
C ALA A 42 -5.50 -7.82 -9.59
N ALA A 43 -4.19 -7.71 -9.31
CA ALA A 43 -3.29 -8.87 -9.31
C ALA A 43 -3.64 -9.88 -8.20
N ASN A 44 -4.03 -9.40 -7.02
CA ASN A 44 -4.32 -10.25 -5.86
C ASN A 44 -5.49 -11.20 -6.13
N VAL A 45 -6.50 -10.75 -6.86
CA VAL A 45 -7.65 -11.59 -7.23
C VAL A 45 -7.24 -12.68 -8.23
N ALA A 46 -6.28 -12.39 -9.11
CA ALA A 46 -5.83 -13.33 -10.15
C ALA A 46 -4.82 -14.38 -9.66
N LEU A 47 -4.28 -14.26 -8.43
CA LEU A 47 -3.19 -15.13 -7.95
C LEU A 47 -3.51 -16.63 -8.03
N PRO A 48 -4.71 -17.13 -7.65
CA PRO A 48 -5.02 -18.54 -7.80
C PRO A 48 -4.98 -19.02 -9.25
N ALA A 49 -5.47 -18.20 -10.20
CA ALA A 49 -5.42 -18.51 -11.62
C ALA A 49 -3.99 -18.46 -12.19
N ILE A 50 -3.17 -17.50 -11.74
CA ILE A 50 -1.74 -17.40 -12.09
C ILE A 50 -0.99 -18.63 -11.56
N GLY A 51 -1.30 -19.05 -10.33
CA GLY A 51 -0.70 -20.22 -9.68
C GLY A 51 -0.91 -21.49 -10.47
N ARG A 52 -2.13 -21.72 -10.97
CA ARG A 52 -2.44 -22.82 -11.88
C ARG A 52 -1.76 -22.70 -13.24
N ALA A 53 -1.74 -21.49 -13.83
CA ALA A 53 -1.18 -21.28 -15.17
C ALA A 53 0.34 -21.51 -15.26
N PHE A 54 1.09 -21.21 -14.20
CA PHE A 54 2.55 -21.35 -14.17
C PHE A 54 3.05 -22.45 -13.24
N ASP A 55 2.15 -23.21 -12.60
CA ASP A 55 2.52 -24.14 -11.53
C ASP A 55 3.43 -23.44 -10.49
N SER A 56 2.96 -22.31 -9.95
CA SER A 56 3.78 -21.45 -9.08
C SER A 56 3.77 -21.90 -7.62
N SER A 57 4.92 -21.74 -6.96
CA SER A 57 5.01 -21.86 -5.50
C SER A 57 4.28 -20.71 -4.80
N GLN A 58 3.87 -20.92 -3.56
CA GLN A 58 3.24 -19.87 -2.75
C GLN A 58 4.16 -18.64 -2.66
N THR A 59 5.46 -18.83 -2.40
CA THR A 59 6.42 -17.71 -2.36
C THR A 59 6.51 -16.95 -3.68
N THR A 60 6.43 -17.63 -4.81
CA THR A 60 6.41 -16.96 -6.11
C THR A 60 5.14 -16.13 -6.28
N LEU A 61 3.98 -16.64 -5.88
CA LEU A 61 2.72 -15.90 -5.90
C LEU A 61 2.80 -14.66 -5.01
N ASP A 62 3.39 -14.78 -3.83
CA ASP A 62 3.62 -13.67 -2.91
C ASP A 62 4.52 -12.60 -3.55
N LEU A 63 5.60 -13.02 -4.22
CA LEU A 63 6.50 -12.13 -4.97
C LEU A 63 5.76 -11.40 -6.09
N VAL A 64 4.94 -12.10 -6.88
CA VAL A 64 4.12 -11.48 -7.94
C VAL A 64 3.14 -10.47 -7.34
N ALA A 65 2.51 -10.81 -6.21
CA ALA A 65 1.55 -9.96 -5.53
C ALA A 65 2.19 -8.67 -5.01
N VAL A 66 3.37 -8.77 -4.39
CA VAL A 66 4.05 -7.62 -3.78
C VAL A 66 4.86 -6.80 -4.79
N ALA A 67 5.24 -7.36 -5.94
CA ALA A 67 6.14 -6.72 -6.92
C ALA A 67 5.72 -5.31 -7.35
N TYR A 68 4.42 -5.06 -7.50
CA TYR A 68 3.91 -3.74 -7.86
C TYR A 68 4.10 -2.72 -6.74
N SER A 69 3.67 -3.08 -5.53
CA SER A 69 3.87 -2.26 -4.32
C SER A 69 5.36 -2.03 -4.05
N LEU A 70 6.19 -3.05 -4.28
CA LEU A 70 7.65 -2.97 -4.19
C LEU A 70 8.21 -1.92 -5.15
N GLY A 71 7.89 -2.00 -6.45
CA GLY A 71 8.37 -1.04 -7.44
C GLY A 71 7.92 0.39 -7.15
N LEU A 72 6.68 0.54 -6.68
CA LEU A 72 6.11 1.81 -6.25
C LEU A 72 6.84 2.37 -5.01
N ALA A 73 6.84 1.62 -3.91
CA ALA A 73 7.42 2.03 -2.63
C ALA A 73 8.93 2.30 -2.73
N ALA A 74 9.67 1.50 -3.52
CA ALA A 74 11.10 1.69 -3.68
C ALA A 74 11.43 2.98 -4.45
N SER A 75 10.54 3.42 -5.34
CA SER A 75 10.84 4.49 -6.28
C SER A 75 10.18 5.83 -5.94
N VAL A 76 9.08 5.84 -5.18
CA VAL A 76 8.25 7.03 -4.92
C VAL A 76 9.04 8.22 -4.36
N LEU A 77 9.93 7.99 -3.38
CA LEU A 77 10.72 9.06 -2.76
C LEU A 77 11.71 9.69 -3.75
N TYR A 78 12.38 8.86 -4.55
CA TYR A 78 13.37 9.33 -5.51
C TYR A 78 12.72 9.99 -6.73
N LEU A 79 11.74 9.33 -7.33
CA LEU A 79 11.07 9.82 -8.53
C LEU A 79 10.19 11.03 -8.25
N GLY A 80 9.63 11.15 -7.04
CA GLY A 80 8.93 12.35 -6.59
C GLY A 80 9.84 13.58 -6.60
N ALA A 81 11.05 13.46 -6.04
CA ALA A 81 12.03 14.55 -6.04
C ALA A 81 12.53 14.91 -7.45
N LEU A 82 12.71 13.91 -8.33
CA LEU A 82 12.97 14.16 -9.75
C LEU A 82 11.82 14.95 -10.40
N GLY A 83 10.57 14.63 -10.07
CA GLY A 83 9.40 15.36 -10.54
C GLY A 83 9.34 16.81 -10.06
N ASP A 84 9.72 17.05 -8.81
CA ASP A 84 9.77 18.41 -8.26
C ASP A 84 10.81 19.30 -8.94
N ARG A 85 11.95 18.74 -9.40
CA ARG A 85 13.02 19.48 -10.08
C ARG A 85 12.83 19.57 -11.60
N TYR A 86 12.52 18.45 -12.25
CA TYR A 86 12.52 18.33 -13.71
C TYR A 86 11.13 18.50 -14.33
N GLY A 87 10.08 18.56 -13.53
CA GLY A 87 8.71 18.80 -13.97
C GLY A 87 7.76 17.67 -13.62
N ARG A 88 6.71 17.99 -12.86
CA ARG A 88 5.70 17.02 -12.41
C ARG A 88 4.90 16.44 -13.58
N LYS A 89 4.58 17.26 -14.58
CA LYS A 89 3.93 16.80 -15.82
C LYS A 89 4.80 15.79 -16.58
N LEU A 90 6.12 16.01 -16.63
CA LEU A 90 7.04 15.12 -17.34
C LEU A 90 7.03 13.74 -16.68
N MET A 91 7.22 13.67 -15.36
CA MET A 91 7.17 12.40 -14.63
C MET A 91 5.81 11.72 -14.77
N LEU A 92 4.71 12.48 -14.69
CA LEU A 92 3.37 11.95 -14.92
C LEU A 92 3.25 11.27 -16.31
N VAL A 93 3.67 11.96 -17.37
CA VAL A 93 3.60 11.43 -18.74
C VAL A 93 4.53 10.22 -18.92
N LEU A 94 5.77 10.28 -18.41
CA LEU A 94 6.71 9.16 -18.47
C LEU A 94 6.16 7.93 -17.74
N GLY A 95 5.54 8.13 -16.57
CA GLY A 95 4.87 7.07 -15.83
C GLY A 95 3.78 6.41 -16.65
N MET A 96 2.89 7.20 -17.25
CA MET A 96 1.82 6.68 -18.11
C MET A 96 2.34 5.95 -19.36
N VAL A 97 3.37 6.49 -20.02
CA VAL A 97 4.01 5.83 -21.17
C VAL A 97 4.62 4.50 -20.76
N LEU A 98 5.28 4.44 -19.59
CA LEU A 98 5.88 3.22 -19.06
C LEU A 98 4.84 2.19 -18.59
N SER A 99 3.63 2.62 -18.22
CA SER A 99 2.53 1.73 -17.84
C SER A 99 2.10 0.83 -19.00
N VAL A 100 2.13 1.33 -20.25
CA VAL A 100 1.68 0.57 -21.43
C VAL A 100 2.49 -0.72 -21.63
N PRO A 101 3.83 -0.67 -21.82
CA PRO A 101 4.61 -1.89 -21.98
C PRO A 101 4.60 -2.75 -20.71
N ALA A 102 4.55 -2.17 -19.51
CA ALA A 102 4.47 -2.94 -18.27
C ALA A 102 3.18 -3.79 -18.19
N CYS A 103 2.03 -3.21 -18.56
CA CYS A 103 0.75 -3.91 -18.57
C CYS A 103 0.72 -5.02 -19.65
N LEU A 104 1.26 -4.75 -20.84
CA LEU A 104 1.36 -5.75 -21.90
C LEU A 104 2.28 -6.90 -21.51
N LEU A 105 3.44 -6.60 -20.93
CA LEU A 105 4.39 -7.61 -20.47
C LEU A 105 3.81 -8.45 -19.33
N ALA A 106 3.02 -7.85 -18.43
CA ALA A 106 2.33 -8.59 -17.37
C ALA A 106 1.20 -9.47 -17.92
N ALA A 107 0.37 -8.95 -18.84
CA ALA A 107 -0.75 -9.69 -19.43
C ALA A 107 -0.33 -10.92 -20.23
N TYR A 108 0.83 -10.83 -20.90
CA TYR A 108 1.37 -11.86 -21.77
C TYR A 108 2.68 -12.45 -21.24
N ALA A 109 2.89 -12.42 -19.93
CA ALA A 109 4.10 -12.96 -19.33
C ALA A 109 4.22 -14.46 -19.65
N PRO A 110 5.35 -14.94 -20.18
CA PRO A 110 5.57 -16.36 -20.45
C PRO A 110 5.98 -17.15 -19.21
N SER A 111 6.33 -16.46 -18.12
CA SER A 111 6.70 -17.06 -16.84
C SER A 111 6.38 -16.13 -15.67
N ASP A 112 6.30 -16.71 -14.48
CA ASP A 112 6.19 -16.02 -13.19
C ASP A 112 7.28 -14.96 -12.97
N THR A 113 8.51 -15.23 -13.41
CA THR A 113 9.65 -14.32 -13.29
C THR A 113 9.47 -13.09 -14.18
N VAL A 114 9.00 -13.28 -15.42
CA VAL A 114 8.70 -12.15 -16.31
C VAL A 114 7.52 -11.35 -15.76
N LEU A 115 6.51 -12.03 -15.21
CA LEU A 115 5.37 -11.37 -14.57
C LEU A 115 5.82 -10.53 -13.37
N PHE A 116 6.67 -11.07 -12.50
CA PHE A 116 7.28 -10.36 -11.38
C PHE A 116 8.00 -9.08 -11.86
N LEU A 117 8.88 -9.19 -12.86
CA LEU A 117 9.61 -8.04 -13.40
C LEU A 117 8.68 -7.00 -14.04
N ALA A 118 7.65 -7.45 -14.77
CA ALA A 118 6.63 -6.58 -15.35
C ALA A 118 5.85 -5.82 -14.27
N ARG A 119 5.55 -6.48 -13.15
CA ARG A 119 4.88 -5.86 -11.99
C ARG A 119 5.78 -4.85 -11.29
N VAL A 120 7.07 -5.14 -11.09
CA VAL A 120 8.05 -4.16 -10.58
C VAL A 120 8.11 -2.94 -11.50
N LEU A 121 8.18 -3.15 -12.82
CA LEU A 121 8.16 -2.06 -13.80
C LEU A 121 6.87 -1.24 -13.74
N GLY A 122 5.72 -1.90 -13.58
CA GLY A 122 4.43 -1.25 -13.36
C GLY A 122 4.39 -0.41 -12.08
N GLY A 123 5.01 -0.90 -11.01
CA GLY A 123 5.18 -0.19 -9.75
C GLY A 123 6.03 1.08 -9.91
N ILE A 124 7.18 0.98 -10.60
CA ILE A 124 8.03 2.14 -10.92
C ILE A 124 7.28 3.16 -11.78
N SER A 125 6.51 2.69 -12.76
CA SER A 125 5.62 3.51 -13.58
C SER A 125 4.58 4.26 -12.72
N ALA A 126 4.00 3.60 -11.72
CA ALA A 126 3.14 4.28 -10.75
C ALA A 126 3.91 5.24 -9.83
N GLY A 127 5.15 4.95 -9.45
CA GLY A 127 6.00 5.85 -8.67
C GLY A 127 6.32 7.16 -9.39
N LEU A 128 6.34 7.14 -10.73
CA LEU A 128 6.43 8.35 -11.56
C LEU A 128 5.12 9.14 -11.60
N ALA A 129 3.98 8.44 -11.69
CA ALA A 129 2.69 9.06 -12.01
C ALA A 129 1.81 9.37 -10.80
N TYR A 130 1.73 8.50 -9.81
CA TYR A 130 0.81 8.62 -8.67
C TYR A 130 1.10 9.85 -7.79
N PRO A 131 2.32 10.02 -7.21
CA PRO A 131 2.60 11.16 -6.32
C PRO A 131 2.49 12.51 -7.05
N THR A 132 2.74 12.52 -8.36
CA THR A 132 2.66 13.75 -9.17
C THR A 132 1.24 14.25 -9.36
N THR A 133 0.22 13.38 -9.25
CA THR A 133 -1.19 13.80 -9.34
C THR A 133 -1.58 14.74 -8.21
N LEU A 134 -1.32 14.35 -6.96
CA LEU A 134 -1.63 15.17 -5.79
C LEU A 134 -0.75 16.43 -5.75
N ALA A 135 0.53 16.29 -6.12
CA ALA A 135 1.44 17.43 -6.20
C ALA A 135 1.02 18.47 -7.25
N LEU A 136 0.49 18.03 -8.41
CA LEU A 136 -0.10 18.93 -9.41
C LEU A 136 -1.40 19.57 -8.91
N ILE A 137 -2.24 18.84 -8.18
CA ILE A 137 -3.44 19.43 -7.54
C ILE A 137 -3.03 20.53 -6.55
N ALA A 138 -2.04 20.26 -5.70
CA ALA A 138 -1.56 21.20 -4.71
C ALA A 138 -0.93 22.46 -5.32
N ALA A 139 -0.36 22.35 -6.52
CA ALA A 139 0.28 23.46 -7.24
C ALA A 139 -0.69 24.27 -8.11
N LEU A 140 -1.72 23.63 -8.67
CA LEU A 140 -2.63 24.27 -9.63
C LEU A 140 -3.87 24.90 -8.98
N TRP A 141 -4.27 24.42 -7.82
CA TRP A 141 -5.39 24.97 -7.07
C TRP A 141 -4.91 25.68 -5.79
N SER A 142 -5.59 26.77 -5.41
CA SER A 142 -5.41 27.42 -4.11
C SER A 142 -6.73 27.48 -3.32
N GLY A 143 -6.66 27.84 -2.03
CA GLY A 143 -7.84 28.12 -1.20
C GLY A 143 -8.87 26.97 -1.11
N PRO A 144 -10.17 27.29 -1.05
CA PRO A 144 -11.26 26.30 -1.00
C PRO A 144 -11.28 25.37 -2.23
N GLY A 145 -10.93 25.88 -3.41
CA GLY A 145 -10.81 25.10 -4.64
C GLY A 145 -9.84 23.91 -4.50
N ARG A 146 -8.67 24.13 -3.88
CA ARG A 146 -7.69 23.06 -3.61
C ARG A 146 -8.26 21.99 -2.69
N THR A 147 -8.91 22.40 -1.62
CA THR A 147 -9.53 21.47 -0.65
C THR A 147 -10.58 20.60 -1.33
N LYS A 148 -11.42 21.20 -2.18
CA LYS A 148 -12.43 20.48 -2.96
C LYS A 148 -11.79 19.52 -3.98
N ALA A 149 -10.74 19.94 -4.67
CA ALA A 149 -10.04 19.11 -5.64
C ALA A 149 -9.37 17.89 -4.99
N ILE A 150 -8.68 18.09 -3.85
CA ILE A 150 -8.10 17.00 -3.05
C ILE A 150 -9.19 16.06 -2.57
N ALA A 151 -10.30 16.58 -2.03
CA ALA A 151 -11.41 15.76 -1.57
C ALA A 151 -12.01 14.89 -2.71
N LEU A 152 -12.21 15.48 -3.90
CA LEU A 152 -12.73 14.74 -5.05
C LEU A 152 -11.72 13.70 -5.55
N TRP A 153 -10.43 14.05 -5.57
CA TRP A 153 -9.35 13.14 -5.94
C TRP A 153 -9.28 11.94 -4.99
N SER A 154 -9.33 12.19 -3.67
CA SER A 154 -9.34 11.13 -2.66
C SER A 154 -10.60 10.27 -2.76
N ALA A 155 -11.78 10.87 -2.93
CA ALA A 155 -13.04 10.15 -2.98
C ALA A 155 -13.18 9.27 -4.24
N ILE A 156 -12.95 9.86 -5.43
CA ILE A 156 -13.09 9.12 -6.70
C ILE A 156 -11.91 8.17 -6.89
N GLY A 157 -10.68 8.65 -6.67
CA GLY A 157 -9.47 7.82 -6.82
C GLY A 157 -9.45 6.65 -5.84
N GLY A 158 -9.78 6.91 -4.57
CA GLY A 158 -9.94 5.87 -3.55
C GLY A 158 -11.08 4.90 -3.87
N GLY A 159 -12.21 5.41 -4.37
CA GLY A 159 -13.33 4.58 -4.82
C GLY A 159 -12.96 3.62 -5.95
N ILE A 160 -12.28 4.11 -6.99
CA ILE A 160 -11.84 3.27 -8.12
C ILE A 160 -10.81 2.24 -7.65
N ALA A 161 -9.84 2.64 -6.83
CA ALA A 161 -8.84 1.73 -6.26
C ALA A 161 -9.49 0.60 -5.44
N SER A 162 -10.52 0.96 -4.68
CA SER A 162 -11.28 0.05 -3.82
C SER A 162 -12.16 -0.92 -4.63
N LEU A 163 -12.66 -0.50 -5.79
CA LEU A 163 -13.42 -1.37 -6.70
C LEU A 163 -12.53 -2.27 -7.55
N GLY A 164 -11.20 -2.14 -7.46
CA GLY A 164 -10.24 -2.95 -8.21
C GLY A 164 -10.47 -4.46 -8.11
N PRO A 165 -10.66 -5.05 -6.92
CA PRO A 165 -10.95 -6.47 -6.78
C PRO A 165 -12.25 -6.90 -7.46
N LEU A 166 -13.30 -6.07 -7.41
CA LEU A 166 -14.59 -6.37 -8.05
C LEU A 166 -14.47 -6.35 -9.58
N VAL A 167 -13.78 -5.35 -10.13
CA VAL A 167 -13.54 -5.24 -11.57
C VAL A 167 -12.67 -6.38 -12.08
N ALA A 168 -11.58 -6.71 -11.36
CA ALA A 168 -10.74 -7.85 -11.69
C ALA A 168 -11.52 -9.17 -11.58
N GLY A 169 -12.32 -9.32 -10.52
CA GLY A 169 -13.15 -10.49 -10.30
C GLY A 169 -14.13 -10.76 -11.43
N ALA A 170 -14.84 -9.71 -11.88
CA ALA A 170 -15.76 -9.78 -13.02
C ALA A 170 -15.07 -10.19 -14.32
N LEU A 171 -13.86 -9.68 -14.58
CA LEU A 171 -13.10 -10.07 -15.76
C LEU A 171 -12.70 -11.54 -15.73
N LEU A 172 -12.24 -12.02 -14.57
CA LEU A 172 -11.74 -13.38 -14.40
C LEU A 172 -12.84 -14.46 -14.51
N GLU A 173 -14.12 -14.09 -14.40
CA GLU A 173 -15.21 -15.04 -14.67
C GLU A 173 -15.33 -15.40 -16.15
N SER A 174 -14.96 -14.48 -17.06
CA SER A 174 -15.15 -14.64 -18.51
C SER A 174 -13.85 -14.67 -19.31
N PHE A 175 -12.74 -14.18 -18.74
CA PHE A 175 -11.46 -14.01 -19.42
C PHE A 175 -10.32 -14.65 -18.64
N TRP A 176 -9.20 -14.94 -19.31
CA TRP A 176 -8.00 -15.49 -18.67
C TRP A 176 -7.34 -14.49 -17.73
N TRP A 177 -6.43 -14.97 -16.87
CA TRP A 177 -5.81 -14.18 -15.80
C TRP A 177 -5.12 -12.89 -16.28
N GLY A 178 -4.55 -12.87 -17.48
CA GLY A 178 -3.85 -11.69 -18.02
C GLY A 178 -4.77 -10.51 -18.33
N SER A 179 -6.09 -10.75 -18.45
CA SER A 179 -7.09 -9.71 -18.72
C SER A 179 -7.12 -8.60 -17.66
N VAL A 180 -6.80 -8.92 -16.40
CA VAL A 180 -6.77 -7.95 -15.29
C VAL A 180 -5.67 -6.90 -15.45
N PHE A 181 -4.66 -7.17 -16.27
CA PHE A 181 -3.61 -6.21 -16.63
C PHE A 181 -3.96 -5.42 -17.90
N LEU A 182 -4.75 -6.01 -18.81
CA LEU A 182 -5.19 -5.36 -20.05
C LEU A 182 -6.28 -4.31 -19.81
N ILE A 183 -7.14 -4.48 -18.81
CA ILE A 183 -8.19 -3.47 -18.51
C ILE A 183 -7.61 -2.09 -18.15
N THR A 184 -6.38 -2.06 -17.65
CA THR A 184 -5.69 -0.81 -17.35
C THR A 184 -5.26 -0.08 -18.63
N LEU A 185 -5.04 -0.78 -19.76
CA LEU A 185 -4.54 -0.16 -21.01
C LEU A 185 -5.48 0.93 -21.56
N PRO A 186 -6.79 0.70 -21.73
CA PRO A 186 -7.71 1.74 -22.19
C PRO A 186 -7.69 2.98 -21.30
N LEU A 187 -7.64 2.79 -19.97
CA LEU A 187 -7.56 3.88 -19.01
C LEU A 187 -6.24 4.63 -19.12
N VAL A 188 -5.12 3.91 -19.32
CA VAL A 188 -3.79 4.50 -19.54
C VAL A 188 -3.79 5.39 -20.78
N VAL A 189 -4.33 4.92 -21.90
CA VAL A 189 -4.36 5.67 -23.15
C VAL A 189 -5.17 6.96 -22.98
N VAL A 190 -6.37 6.88 -22.40
CA VAL A 190 -7.21 8.07 -22.15
C VAL A 190 -6.52 9.03 -21.19
N ALA A 191 -5.98 8.54 -20.07
CA ALA A 191 -5.26 9.34 -19.08
C ALA A 191 -4.03 10.01 -19.69
N LEU A 192 -3.25 9.30 -20.50
CA LEU A 192 -2.07 9.83 -21.17
C LEU A 192 -2.42 10.95 -22.15
N VAL A 193 -3.43 10.75 -23.00
CA VAL A 193 -3.89 11.78 -23.95
C VAL A 193 -4.37 13.02 -23.20
N MET A 194 -5.19 12.84 -22.16
CA MET A 194 -5.68 13.94 -21.34
C MET A 194 -4.53 14.65 -20.60
N ALA A 195 -3.58 13.90 -20.05
CA ALA A 195 -2.42 14.44 -19.35
C ALA A 195 -1.54 15.31 -20.26
N VAL A 196 -1.21 14.82 -21.46
CA VAL A 196 -0.36 15.56 -22.40
C VAL A 196 -1.06 16.85 -22.84
N TRP A 197 -2.37 16.83 -23.07
CA TRP A 197 -3.10 17.94 -23.68
C TRP A 197 -3.70 18.94 -22.68
N LEU A 198 -4.10 18.49 -21.49
CA LEU A 198 -4.85 19.31 -20.53
C LEU A 198 -4.01 19.74 -19.33
N VAL A 199 -3.09 18.90 -18.86
CA VAL A 199 -2.27 19.22 -17.69
C VAL A 199 -1.22 20.26 -18.11
N PRO A 200 -1.14 21.42 -17.44
CA PRO A 200 -0.09 22.40 -17.71
C PRO A 200 1.28 21.87 -17.25
N GLY A 201 2.33 22.21 -17.99
CA GLY A 201 3.71 21.96 -17.58
C GLY A 201 4.33 23.17 -16.89
N HIS A 202 5.47 22.98 -16.23
CA HIS A 202 6.25 24.03 -15.55
C HIS A 202 5.46 24.77 -14.46
N VAL A 203 5.00 24.02 -13.45
CA VAL A 203 4.15 24.52 -12.37
C VAL A 203 4.95 24.56 -11.06
N ASN A 204 5.72 25.62 -10.85
CA ASN A 204 6.49 25.89 -9.63
C ASN A 204 7.51 24.80 -9.27
N GLU A 205 8.27 24.30 -10.26
CA GLU A 205 9.38 23.39 -10.03
C GLU A 205 10.50 24.05 -9.21
N THR A 206 11.16 23.26 -8.36
CA THR A 206 12.33 23.71 -7.62
C THR A 206 13.57 23.75 -8.50
N THR A 207 14.44 24.74 -8.28
CA THR A 207 15.77 24.81 -8.91
C THR A 207 16.82 24.02 -8.11
N GLU A 208 16.49 23.55 -6.91
CA GLU A 208 17.40 22.81 -6.04
C GLU A 208 17.80 21.45 -6.66
N PRO A 209 19.08 21.04 -6.56
CA PRO A 209 19.55 19.75 -7.05
C PRO A 209 18.96 18.59 -6.28
N VAL A 210 18.56 17.54 -7.02
CA VAL A 210 18.06 16.30 -6.44
C VAL A 210 19.22 15.49 -5.87
N ASP A 211 19.03 14.96 -4.67
CA ASP A 211 19.94 14.00 -4.07
C ASP A 211 19.76 12.60 -4.69
N ASN A 212 20.31 12.42 -5.90
CA ASN A 212 20.22 11.17 -6.66
C ASN A 212 20.84 9.97 -5.91
N LEU A 213 21.93 10.20 -5.17
CA LEU A 213 22.58 9.14 -4.39
C LEU A 213 21.67 8.69 -3.24
N GLY A 214 21.06 9.63 -2.52
CA GLY A 214 20.05 9.30 -1.50
C GLY A 214 18.86 8.54 -2.11
N GLY A 215 18.45 8.94 -3.31
CA GLY A 215 17.38 8.26 -4.05
C GLY A 215 17.72 6.80 -4.35
N ILE A 216 18.88 6.54 -4.96
CA ILE A 216 19.35 5.18 -5.25
C ILE A 216 19.46 4.34 -3.97
N LEU A 217 20.01 4.90 -2.89
CA LEU A 217 20.12 4.20 -1.62
C LEU A 217 18.75 3.84 -1.04
N SER A 218 17.73 4.71 -1.19
CA SER A 218 16.36 4.40 -0.76
C SER A 218 15.73 3.26 -1.58
N VAL A 219 15.94 3.24 -2.90
CA VAL A 219 15.46 2.17 -3.79
C VAL A 219 16.09 0.83 -3.40
N VAL A 220 17.42 0.81 -3.21
CA VAL A 220 18.17 -0.39 -2.82
C VAL A 220 17.74 -0.88 -1.45
N LEU A 221 17.56 0.03 -0.48
CA LEU A 221 17.07 -0.30 0.86
C LEU A 221 15.72 -1.02 0.80
N VAL A 222 14.73 -0.41 0.17
CA VAL A 222 13.36 -0.96 0.11
C VAL A 222 13.34 -2.27 -0.66
N GLY A 223 14.03 -2.33 -1.81
CA GLY A 223 14.11 -3.54 -2.63
C GLY A 223 14.79 -4.70 -1.92
N ALA A 224 15.95 -4.47 -1.30
CA ALA A 224 16.67 -5.53 -0.59
C ALA A 224 15.88 -6.02 0.63
N LEU A 225 15.24 -5.12 1.37
CA LEU A 225 14.43 -5.48 2.54
C LEU A 225 13.23 -6.36 2.16
N ILE A 226 12.43 -5.95 1.18
CA ILE A 226 11.24 -6.69 0.74
C ILE A 226 11.64 -8.06 0.18
N LEU A 227 12.69 -8.13 -0.65
CA LEU A 227 13.16 -9.40 -1.19
C LEU A 227 13.71 -10.32 -0.09
N ALA A 228 14.43 -9.79 0.90
CA ALA A 228 14.93 -10.59 2.02
C ALA A 228 13.79 -11.27 2.78
N ILE A 229 12.69 -10.54 3.03
CA ILE A 229 11.50 -11.08 3.72
C ILE A 229 10.86 -12.19 2.87
N ASN A 230 10.65 -11.97 1.58
CA ASN A 230 9.98 -12.96 0.72
C ASN A 230 10.83 -14.21 0.47
N PHE A 231 12.17 -14.11 0.48
CA PHE A 231 13.04 -15.28 0.32
C PHE A 231 13.31 -16.03 1.65
N ALA A 232 12.96 -15.45 2.80
CA ALA A 232 13.11 -16.08 4.11
C ALA A 232 12.47 -17.48 4.25
N PRO A 233 11.24 -17.75 3.77
CA PRO A 233 10.61 -19.06 3.88
C PRO A 233 11.12 -20.08 2.85
N VAL A 234 11.93 -19.66 1.87
CA VAL A 234 12.37 -20.56 0.78
C VAL A 234 13.50 -21.47 1.26
N PRO A 235 13.35 -22.80 1.15
CA PRO A 235 14.41 -23.74 1.52
C PRO A 235 15.73 -23.43 0.79
N ASN A 236 16.86 -23.59 1.49
CA ASN A 236 18.21 -23.40 0.94
C ASN A 236 18.54 -21.97 0.45
N LYS A 237 17.73 -20.96 0.78
CA LYS A 237 17.97 -19.55 0.43
C LYS A 237 18.57 -18.69 1.55
N GLY A 238 18.98 -19.29 2.67
CA GLY A 238 19.53 -18.58 3.83
C GLY A 238 20.68 -17.61 3.49
N THR A 239 21.62 -18.01 2.62
CA THR A 239 22.70 -17.14 2.15
C THR A 239 22.18 -15.92 1.37
N GLN A 240 21.18 -16.12 0.50
CA GLN A 240 20.57 -15.03 -0.28
C GLN A 240 19.84 -14.05 0.63
N VAL A 241 19.10 -14.55 1.62
CA VAL A 241 18.41 -13.74 2.64
C VAL A 241 19.40 -12.94 3.47
N LEU A 242 20.50 -13.56 3.91
CA LEU A 242 21.56 -12.90 4.65
C LEU A 242 22.19 -11.77 3.83
N VAL A 243 22.54 -12.04 2.56
CA VAL A 243 23.12 -11.03 1.65
C VAL A 243 22.16 -9.85 1.45
N LEU A 244 20.88 -10.11 1.18
CA LEU A 244 19.87 -9.06 1.01
C LEU A 244 19.66 -8.26 2.30
N SER A 245 19.67 -8.93 3.45
CA SER A 245 19.55 -8.26 4.76
C SER A 245 20.76 -7.35 5.03
N VAL A 246 21.97 -7.81 4.73
CA VAL A 246 23.20 -6.99 4.84
C VAL A 246 23.13 -5.79 3.88
N ILE A 247 22.70 -5.99 2.63
CA ILE A 247 22.51 -4.90 1.66
C ILE A 247 21.51 -3.88 2.20
N ALA A 248 20.38 -4.32 2.75
CA ALA A 248 19.37 -3.43 3.33
C ALA A 248 19.95 -2.62 4.50
N VAL A 249 20.66 -3.25 5.44
CA VAL A 249 21.29 -2.56 6.58
C VAL A 249 22.34 -1.55 6.10
N VAL A 250 23.21 -1.94 5.16
CA VAL A 250 24.24 -1.05 4.61
C VAL A 250 23.60 0.12 3.87
N ALA A 251 22.56 -0.12 3.05
CA ALA A 251 21.83 0.92 2.34
C ALA A 251 21.13 1.88 3.30
N LEU A 252 20.54 1.39 4.39
CA LEU A 252 19.95 2.23 5.44
C LEU A 252 20.99 3.12 6.11
N VAL A 253 22.11 2.55 6.55
CA VAL A 253 23.19 3.32 7.19
C VAL A 253 23.74 4.37 6.22
N ALA A 254 24.02 3.98 4.98
CA ALA A 254 24.50 4.89 3.95
C ALA A 254 23.47 5.99 3.63
N PHE A 255 22.18 5.66 3.55
CA PHE A 255 21.10 6.62 3.34
C PHE A 255 21.06 7.65 4.46
N LEU A 256 21.08 7.21 5.72
CA LEU A 256 21.07 8.10 6.88
C LEU A 256 22.31 9.02 6.92
N LEU A 257 23.50 8.48 6.63
CA LEU A 257 24.72 9.28 6.55
C LEU A 257 24.66 10.30 5.40
N ARG A 258 24.08 9.92 4.25
CA ARG A 258 23.87 10.80 3.11
C ARG A 258 22.89 11.92 3.43
N GLN A 259 21.73 11.60 4.00
CA GLN A 259 20.72 12.60 4.36
C GLN A 259 21.22 13.60 5.41
N ARG A 260 22.16 13.20 6.29
CA ARG A 260 22.81 14.13 7.25
C ARG A 260 23.78 15.12 6.60
N ARG A 261 24.40 14.75 5.47
CA ARG A 261 25.50 15.50 4.83
C ARG A 261 25.08 16.20 3.54
N ALA A 262 23.97 15.80 2.93
CA ALA A 262 23.48 16.39 1.68
C ALA A 262 23.05 17.84 1.91
N ALA A 263 23.37 18.72 0.95
CA ALA A 263 22.93 20.12 0.98
C ALA A 263 21.40 20.22 0.83
N ASN A 264 20.83 19.39 -0.07
CA ASN A 264 19.39 19.29 -0.31
C ASN A 264 18.97 17.83 -0.11
N PRO A 265 18.76 17.39 1.15
CA PRO A 265 18.36 16.02 1.44
C PRO A 265 16.96 15.73 0.91
N LEU A 266 16.74 14.51 0.40
CA LEU A 266 15.39 14.00 0.09
C LEU A 266 14.53 13.91 1.34
N TYR A 267 15.15 13.61 2.48
CA TYR A 267 14.48 13.41 3.75
C TYR A 267 15.21 14.18 4.85
N ASP A 268 14.62 15.30 5.28
CA ASP A 268 15.21 16.15 6.31
C ASP A 268 15.08 15.47 7.68
N LEU A 269 16.20 14.94 8.18
CA LEU A 269 16.23 14.19 9.43
C LEU A 269 15.93 15.05 10.66
N ARG A 270 15.99 16.39 10.58
CA ARG A 270 15.62 17.27 11.69
C ARG A 270 14.11 17.30 11.85
N VAL A 271 13.39 17.52 10.74
CA VAL A 271 11.93 17.46 10.70
C VAL A 271 11.45 16.04 10.99
N ALA A 272 12.10 15.03 10.41
CA ALA A 272 11.74 13.64 10.65
C ALA A 272 11.89 13.21 12.12
N ARG A 273 12.77 13.85 12.90
CA ARG A 273 12.91 13.58 14.34
C ARG A 273 11.77 14.17 15.18
N ARG A 274 10.95 15.08 14.63
CA ARG A 274 9.79 15.63 15.33
C ARG A 274 8.88 14.49 15.78
N ARG A 275 8.54 14.50 17.07
CA ARG A 275 7.87 13.37 17.73
C ARG A 275 6.53 13.02 17.07
N ILE A 276 5.74 14.04 16.71
CA ILE A 276 4.45 13.86 16.03
C ILE A 276 4.64 13.23 14.66
N PHE A 277 5.69 13.65 13.92
CA PHE A 277 5.97 13.18 12.57
C PHE A 277 6.34 11.70 12.52
N TRP A 278 7.39 11.26 13.21
CA TRP A 278 7.86 9.87 13.04
C TRP A 278 6.91 8.84 13.67
N VAL A 279 6.27 9.19 14.80
CA VAL A 279 5.30 8.29 15.45
C VAL A 279 4.09 8.12 14.54
N ALA A 280 3.60 9.21 13.91
CA ALA A 280 2.57 9.12 12.88
C ALA A 280 3.05 8.30 11.67
N ALA A 281 4.27 8.53 11.18
CA ALA A 281 4.88 7.80 10.07
C ALA A 281 4.82 6.29 10.30
N CYS A 282 5.39 5.81 11.42
CA CYS A 282 5.37 4.40 11.78
C CYS A 282 3.95 3.86 12.00
N ALA A 283 3.08 4.64 12.64
CA ALA A 283 1.71 4.22 12.89
C ALA A 283 0.92 4.02 11.60
N GLY A 284 1.08 4.90 10.60
CA GLY A 284 0.41 4.78 9.31
C GLY A 284 0.94 3.61 8.47
N ILE A 285 2.25 3.30 8.54
CA ILE A 285 2.84 2.10 7.90
C ILE A 285 2.08 0.84 8.36
N ILE A 286 1.83 0.71 9.66
CA ILE A 286 1.11 -0.44 10.23
C ILE A 286 -0.37 -0.43 9.82
N VAL A 287 -1.03 0.73 9.84
CA VAL A 287 -2.46 0.86 9.49
C VAL A 287 -2.72 0.49 8.03
N PHE A 288 -1.99 1.10 7.09
CA PHE A 288 -2.17 0.81 5.67
C PHE A 288 -1.56 -0.54 5.28
N GLY A 289 -0.50 -0.96 5.96
CA GLY A 289 0.04 -2.32 5.85
C GLY A 289 -0.97 -3.38 6.28
N ALA A 290 -1.67 -3.17 7.39
CA ALA A 290 -2.75 -4.05 7.84
C ALA A 290 -3.88 -4.14 6.81
N LEU A 291 -4.29 -3.01 6.21
CA LEU A 291 -5.27 -3.01 5.12
C LEU A 291 -4.81 -3.86 3.93
N MET A 292 -3.63 -3.59 3.39
CA MET A 292 -3.16 -4.28 2.19
C MET A 292 -2.80 -5.74 2.42
N GLY A 293 -2.15 -6.05 3.56
CA GLY A 293 -1.84 -7.42 3.94
C GLY A 293 -3.09 -8.24 4.19
N SER A 294 -4.10 -7.65 4.85
CA SER A 294 -5.39 -8.32 5.07
C SER A 294 -6.10 -8.61 3.74
N ALA A 295 -6.16 -7.65 2.82
CA ALA A 295 -6.74 -7.85 1.49
C ALA A 295 -6.02 -8.94 0.68
N PHE A 296 -4.69 -9.04 0.80
CA PHE A 296 -3.91 -10.07 0.12
C PHE A 296 -4.25 -11.49 0.61
N ILE A 297 -4.24 -11.75 1.93
CA ILE A 297 -4.58 -13.08 2.45
C ILE A 297 -6.05 -13.39 2.24
N SER A 298 -6.92 -12.40 2.45
CA SER A 298 -8.36 -12.62 2.42
C SER A 298 -8.87 -13.01 1.04
N GLN A 299 -8.28 -12.48 -0.04
CA GLN A 299 -8.61 -12.90 -1.40
C GLN A 299 -8.27 -14.37 -1.65
N GLN A 300 -7.14 -14.84 -1.12
CA GLN A 300 -6.77 -16.26 -1.23
C GLN A 300 -7.65 -17.14 -0.35
N TYR A 301 -7.97 -16.71 0.87
CA TYR A 301 -8.88 -17.44 1.76
C TYR A 301 -10.27 -17.61 1.13
N LEU A 302 -10.86 -16.53 0.61
CA LEU A 302 -12.19 -16.56 0.02
C LEU A 302 -12.26 -17.49 -1.21
N GLN A 303 -11.25 -17.43 -2.08
CA GLN A 303 -11.23 -18.22 -3.32
C GLN A 303 -10.77 -19.66 -3.11
N ASN A 304 -9.69 -19.90 -2.35
CA ASN A 304 -9.12 -21.23 -2.19
C ASN A 304 -9.85 -22.05 -1.12
N VAL A 305 -10.21 -21.44 0.01
CA VAL A 305 -10.81 -22.15 1.14
C VAL A 305 -12.33 -22.14 1.03
N LEU A 306 -12.95 -20.96 0.97
CA LEU A 306 -14.41 -20.83 0.90
C LEU A 306 -14.99 -21.08 -0.51
N ALA A 307 -14.13 -21.32 -1.51
CA ALA A 307 -14.52 -21.60 -2.89
C ALA A 307 -15.40 -20.52 -3.54
N TYR A 308 -15.27 -19.26 -3.11
CA TYR A 308 -15.99 -18.14 -3.72
C TYR A 308 -15.50 -17.93 -5.17
N SER A 309 -16.41 -17.48 -6.05
CA SER A 309 -16.01 -16.98 -7.35
C SER A 309 -15.07 -15.77 -7.20
N THR A 310 -14.32 -15.44 -8.25
CA THR A 310 -13.44 -14.26 -8.26
C THR A 310 -14.25 -12.97 -8.06
N LEU A 311 -15.47 -12.90 -8.59
CA LEU A 311 -16.38 -11.78 -8.38
C LEU A 311 -16.94 -11.73 -6.96
N GLU A 312 -17.34 -12.87 -6.42
CA GLU A 312 -17.84 -12.98 -5.03
C GLU A 312 -16.76 -12.57 -4.03
N ALA A 313 -15.52 -13.03 -4.21
CA ALA A 313 -14.38 -12.67 -3.38
C ALA A 313 -14.07 -11.16 -3.45
N GLY A 314 -14.20 -10.55 -4.63
CA GLY A 314 -14.09 -9.10 -4.82
C GLY A 314 -15.23 -8.31 -4.14
N ALA A 315 -16.46 -8.79 -4.29
CA ALA A 315 -17.66 -8.18 -3.70
C ALA A 315 -17.68 -8.29 -2.18
N ALA A 316 -17.14 -9.38 -1.62
CA ALA A 316 -17.07 -9.60 -0.19
C ALA A 316 -16.28 -8.51 0.55
N PHE A 317 -15.37 -7.80 -0.13
CA PHE A 317 -14.55 -6.72 0.45
C PHE A 317 -15.30 -5.38 0.61
N LEU A 318 -16.48 -5.22 -0.01
CA LEU A 318 -17.27 -3.99 0.02
C LEU A 318 -17.54 -3.41 1.42
N PRO A 319 -17.80 -4.21 2.47
CA PRO A 319 -17.98 -3.67 3.82
C PRO A 319 -16.79 -2.84 4.31
N ALA A 320 -15.54 -3.25 4.02
CA ALA A 320 -14.36 -2.47 4.42
C ALA A 320 -14.38 -1.08 3.77
N ILE A 321 -14.73 -1.02 2.49
CA ILE A 321 -14.77 0.22 1.71
C ILE A 321 -15.87 1.15 2.25
N VAL A 322 -17.07 0.60 2.43
CA VAL A 322 -18.24 1.36 2.92
C VAL A 322 -17.95 1.94 4.30
N PHE A 323 -17.50 1.12 5.25
CA PHE A 323 -17.26 1.59 6.60
C PHE A 323 -16.09 2.58 6.67
N MET A 324 -15.02 2.40 5.89
CA MET A 324 -13.93 3.37 5.82
C MET A 324 -14.41 4.76 5.41
N ILE A 325 -15.32 4.84 4.43
CA ILE A 325 -15.92 6.10 3.97
C ILE A 325 -16.85 6.69 5.04
N LEU A 326 -17.69 5.85 5.66
CA LEU A 326 -18.66 6.31 6.66
C LEU A 326 -17.98 6.92 7.89
N VAL A 327 -16.88 6.31 8.36
CA VAL A 327 -16.18 6.81 9.56
C VAL A 327 -15.23 7.97 9.28
N ALA A 328 -14.87 8.26 8.02
CA ALA A 328 -13.89 9.31 7.69
C ALA A 328 -14.28 10.69 8.26
N ARG A 329 -15.56 11.07 8.18
CA ARG A 329 -16.04 12.35 8.75
C ARG A 329 -16.00 12.36 10.27
N LEU A 330 -16.33 11.23 10.89
CA LEU A 330 -16.29 11.08 12.34
C LEU A 330 -14.84 11.10 12.85
N SER A 331 -13.93 10.50 12.11
CA SER A 331 -12.49 10.50 12.37
C SER A 331 -11.95 11.94 12.41
N ALA A 332 -12.22 12.75 11.38
CA ALA A 332 -11.82 14.16 11.36
C ALA A 332 -12.35 14.93 12.58
N LYS A 333 -13.64 14.76 12.92
CA LYS A 333 -14.23 15.40 14.10
C LYS A 333 -13.55 14.95 15.40
N LEU A 334 -13.22 13.67 15.54
CA LEU A 334 -12.53 13.16 16.73
C LEU A 334 -11.09 13.67 16.84
N VAL A 335 -10.40 13.88 15.73
CA VAL A 335 -9.08 14.53 15.74
C VAL A 335 -9.20 15.95 16.31
N ASP A 336 -10.17 16.73 15.86
CA ASP A 336 -10.40 18.09 16.36
C ASP A 336 -10.80 18.09 17.85
N ASP A 337 -11.75 17.22 18.23
CA ASP A 337 -12.36 17.22 19.57
C ASP A 337 -11.51 16.49 20.64
N ARG A 338 -10.76 15.44 20.27
CA ARG A 338 -10.05 14.55 21.22
C ARG A 338 -8.55 14.39 20.93
N GLY A 339 -8.04 14.96 19.84
CA GLY A 339 -6.63 14.88 19.44
C GLY A 339 -6.28 13.62 18.64
N ALA A 340 -5.16 13.68 17.91
CA ALA A 340 -4.79 12.62 16.96
C ALA A 340 -4.48 11.28 17.65
N ARG A 341 -3.89 11.31 18.85
CA ARG A 341 -3.59 10.09 19.63
C ARG A 341 -4.84 9.24 19.91
N PHE A 342 -5.91 9.87 20.37
CA PHE A 342 -7.13 9.15 20.74
C PHE A 342 -7.73 8.48 19.50
N THR A 343 -7.83 9.22 18.40
CA THR A 343 -8.41 8.73 17.14
C THR A 343 -7.54 7.62 16.53
N LEU A 344 -6.21 7.75 16.57
CA LEU A 344 -5.28 6.68 16.18
C LEU A 344 -5.54 5.40 16.98
N LEU A 345 -5.51 5.48 18.31
CA LEU A 345 -5.70 4.31 19.18
C LEU A 345 -7.08 3.66 18.98
N ALA A 346 -8.13 4.45 18.76
CA ALA A 346 -9.44 3.91 18.42
C ALA A 346 -9.39 3.07 17.14
N GLY A 347 -8.73 3.56 16.08
CA GLY A 347 -8.56 2.78 14.86
C GLY A 347 -7.75 1.50 15.06
N TYR A 348 -6.69 1.56 15.86
CA TYR A 348 -5.89 0.38 16.24
C TYR A 348 -6.69 -0.69 16.98
N VAL A 349 -7.63 -0.30 17.85
CA VAL A 349 -8.53 -1.25 18.51
C VAL A 349 -9.39 -1.99 17.48
N PHE A 350 -9.95 -1.29 16.49
CA PHE A 350 -10.74 -1.94 15.44
C PHE A 350 -9.89 -2.84 14.54
N LEU A 351 -8.66 -2.45 14.21
CA LEU A 351 -7.73 -3.32 13.49
C LEU A 351 -7.39 -4.58 14.29
N LEU A 352 -7.20 -4.45 15.61
CA LEU A 352 -6.96 -5.59 16.50
C LEU A 352 -8.17 -6.54 16.51
N LEU A 353 -9.39 -5.99 16.59
CA LEU A 353 -10.63 -6.77 16.49
C LEU A 353 -10.78 -7.44 15.12
N ALA A 354 -10.36 -6.78 14.03
CA ALA A 354 -10.39 -7.37 12.69
C ALA A 354 -9.47 -8.59 12.59
N PHE A 355 -8.19 -8.44 12.95
CA PHE A 355 -7.22 -9.54 12.87
C PHE A 355 -7.51 -10.65 13.89
N GLY A 356 -7.98 -10.30 15.09
CA GLY A 356 -8.50 -11.30 16.05
C GLY A 356 -9.74 -12.01 15.51
N GLY A 357 -10.61 -11.31 14.79
CA GLY A 357 -11.75 -11.90 14.10
C GLY A 357 -11.34 -12.84 12.96
N MET A 358 -10.30 -12.50 12.18
CA MET A 358 -9.74 -13.43 11.19
C MET A 358 -9.24 -14.71 11.87
N LEU A 359 -8.44 -14.57 12.93
CA LEU A 359 -7.87 -15.71 13.66
C LEU A 359 -8.92 -16.60 14.34
N LEU A 360 -10.03 -16.03 14.82
CA LEU A 360 -11.00 -16.75 15.65
C LEU A 360 -12.27 -17.17 14.91
N LEU A 361 -12.65 -16.47 13.83
CA LEU A 361 -13.91 -16.68 13.13
C LEU A 361 -13.72 -17.32 11.75
N TRP A 362 -12.56 -17.16 11.09
CA TRP A 362 -12.37 -17.69 9.75
C TRP A 362 -11.96 -19.16 9.80
N SER A 363 -12.74 -19.99 9.12
CA SER A 363 -12.64 -21.44 9.05
C SER A 363 -13.11 -21.91 7.67
N ASP A 364 -13.05 -23.21 7.38
CA ASP A 364 -13.46 -23.74 6.07
C ASP A 364 -14.97 -23.55 5.75
N ASN A 365 -15.80 -23.29 6.76
CA ASN A 365 -17.25 -23.14 6.60
C ASN A 365 -17.78 -21.83 7.18
N SER A 366 -16.96 -20.78 7.18
CA SER A 366 -17.36 -19.49 7.75
C SER A 366 -18.48 -18.83 6.93
N PRO A 367 -19.64 -18.54 7.53
CA PRO A 367 -20.69 -17.79 6.85
C PRO A 367 -20.25 -16.36 6.56
N TYR A 368 -20.80 -15.78 5.48
CA TYR A 368 -20.42 -14.46 5.00
C TYR A 368 -20.48 -13.35 6.06
N TRP A 369 -21.40 -13.40 7.03
CA TRP A 369 -21.50 -12.36 8.06
C TRP A 369 -20.23 -12.27 8.94
N GLN A 370 -19.51 -13.37 9.15
CA GLN A 370 -18.22 -13.40 9.87
C GLN A 370 -17.11 -12.73 9.05
N VAL A 371 -17.14 -12.91 7.73
CA VAL A 371 -16.23 -12.23 6.80
C VAL A 371 -16.56 -10.74 6.75
N ALA A 372 -17.84 -10.39 6.63
CA ALA A 372 -18.32 -9.02 6.50
C ALA A 372 -18.03 -8.18 7.75
N ILE A 373 -18.19 -8.73 8.96
CA ILE A 373 -17.90 -8.00 10.21
C ILE A 373 -16.40 -7.72 10.37
N VAL A 374 -15.54 -8.68 9.99
CA VAL A 374 -14.09 -8.50 9.97
C VAL A 374 -13.70 -7.38 9.00
N TYR A 375 -14.26 -7.39 7.79
CA TYR A 375 -14.02 -6.31 6.83
C TYR A 375 -14.56 -4.97 7.30
N ALA A 376 -15.73 -4.93 7.94
CA ALA A 376 -16.23 -3.70 8.55
C ALA A 376 -15.24 -3.15 9.58
N PHE A 377 -14.67 -4.00 10.45
CA PHE A 377 -13.64 -3.58 11.40
C PHE A 377 -12.34 -3.10 10.74
N ILE A 378 -11.90 -3.72 9.64
CA ILE A 378 -10.77 -3.20 8.85
C ILE A 378 -11.09 -1.78 8.36
N GLY A 379 -12.25 -1.60 7.73
CA GLY A 379 -12.69 -0.30 7.21
C GLY A 379 -12.75 0.78 8.29
N ILE A 380 -13.40 0.47 9.42
CA ILE A 380 -13.49 1.37 10.58
C ILE A 380 -12.09 1.69 11.14
N GLY A 381 -11.25 0.67 11.30
CA GLY A 381 -9.90 0.80 11.85
C GLY A 381 -9.01 1.70 11.01
N VAL A 382 -8.98 1.47 9.70
CA VAL A 382 -8.25 2.32 8.74
C VAL A 382 -8.83 3.73 8.69
N GLY A 383 -10.16 3.87 8.65
CA GLY A 383 -10.79 5.19 8.60
C GLY A 383 -10.51 6.05 9.84
N PHE A 384 -10.46 5.44 11.03
CA PHE A 384 -10.08 6.15 12.25
C PHE A 384 -8.58 6.41 12.37
N ALA A 385 -7.71 5.47 11.99
CA ALA A 385 -6.27 5.66 12.19
C ALA A 385 -5.58 6.38 11.01
N GLY A 386 -6.12 6.28 9.80
CA GLY A 386 -5.52 6.87 8.59
C GLY A 386 -5.59 8.39 8.59
N THR A 387 -6.74 8.98 8.90
CA THR A 387 -6.93 10.44 8.94
C THR A 387 -5.96 11.16 9.89
N PRO A 388 -5.85 10.79 11.19
CA PRO A 388 -4.90 11.41 12.10
C PRO A 388 -3.45 11.15 11.72
N ALA A 389 -3.11 9.98 11.15
CA ALA A 389 -1.75 9.71 10.69
C ALA A 389 -1.32 10.71 9.60
N SER A 390 -2.16 10.92 8.58
CA SER A 390 -1.89 11.89 7.51
C SER A 390 -1.89 13.33 8.03
N HIS A 391 -2.88 13.69 8.87
CA HIS A 391 -2.97 15.03 9.47
C HIS A 391 -1.70 15.38 10.26
N SER A 392 -1.23 14.45 11.10
CA SER A 392 -0.05 14.61 11.94
C SER A 392 1.23 14.77 11.14
N LEU A 393 1.37 14.04 10.02
CA LEU A 393 2.49 14.21 9.10
C LEU A 393 2.48 15.61 8.48
N THR A 394 1.35 16.06 7.96
CA THR A 394 1.25 17.38 7.32
C THR A 394 1.43 18.53 8.30
N GLY A 395 0.89 18.42 9.51
CA GLY A 395 1.00 19.47 10.54
C GLY A 395 2.38 19.60 11.15
N SER A 396 3.21 18.55 11.08
CA SER A 396 4.54 18.56 11.71
C SER A 396 5.66 19.10 10.82
N VAL A 397 5.34 19.52 9.59
CA VAL A 397 6.33 19.81 8.54
C VAL A 397 6.17 21.26 8.07
N PRO A 398 7.26 22.02 7.88
CA PRO A 398 7.18 23.39 7.35
C PRO A 398 6.59 23.40 5.94
N VAL A 399 5.95 24.50 5.56
CA VAL A 399 5.29 24.67 4.25
C VAL A 399 6.23 24.35 3.08
N GLN A 400 7.50 24.77 3.18
CA GLN A 400 8.54 24.53 2.16
C GLN A 400 8.89 23.05 2.00
N ARG A 401 8.61 22.22 3.01
CA ARG A 401 8.87 20.79 3.04
C ARG A 401 7.59 19.96 2.92
N ALA A 402 6.45 20.54 2.52
CA ALA A 402 5.18 19.81 2.37
C ALA A 402 5.28 18.57 1.47
N GLY A 403 6.19 18.58 0.49
CA GLY A 403 6.51 17.41 -0.34
C GLY A 403 7.02 16.20 0.46
N MET A 404 7.76 16.41 1.55
CA MET A 404 8.21 15.35 2.45
C MET A 404 7.05 14.73 3.22
N ALA A 405 6.08 15.52 3.68
CA ALA A 405 4.89 15.00 4.35
C ALA A 405 4.06 14.13 3.40
N SER A 406 3.81 14.63 2.18
CA SER A 406 3.10 13.88 1.14
C SER A 406 3.84 12.60 0.76
N GLY A 407 5.14 12.69 0.48
CA GLY A 407 5.95 11.52 0.13
C GLY A 407 6.03 10.50 1.28
N THR A 408 5.99 10.95 2.53
CA THR A 408 5.90 10.04 3.69
C THR A 408 4.52 9.39 3.78
N ALA A 409 3.43 10.10 3.49
CA ALA A 409 2.09 9.52 3.46
C ALA A 409 1.94 8.47 2.35
N ASP A 410 2.49 8.73 1.16
CA ASP A 410 2.54 7.74 0.07
C ASP A 410 3.38 6.52 0.50
N LEU A 411 4.54 6.77 1.12
CA LEU A 411 5.41 5.71 1.65
C LEU A 411 4.72 4.90 2.76
N GLN A 412 3.94 5.51 3.66
CA GLN A 412 3.16 4.77 4.66
C GLN A 412 2.26 3.73 4.02
N ARG A 413 1.58 4.13 2.95
CA ARG A 413 0.65 3.28 2.25
C ARG A 413 1.37 2.19 1.46
N ASP A 414 2.33 2.59 0.63
CA ASP A 414 2.95 1.71 -0.36
C ASP A 414 4.04 0.82 0.27
N LEU A 415 4.91 1.39 1.12
CA LEU A 415 5.90 0.61 1.87
C LEU A 415 5.22 -0.24 2.93
N GLY A 416 4.24 0.31 3.66
CA GLY A 416 3.48 -0.46 4.65
C GLY A 416 2.77 -1.65 4.02
N GLY A 417 2.13 -1.44 2.87
CA GLY A 417 1.52 -2.51 2.10
C GLY A 417 2.52 -3.56 1.64
N ALA A 418 3.61 -3.14 1.00
CA ALA A 418 4.63 -4.08 0.51
C ALA A 418 5.28 -4.86 1.66
N PHE A 419 5.60 -4.21 2.77
CA PHE A 419 6.23 -4.82 3.94
C PHE A 419 5.30 -5.84 4.60
N MET A 420 4.06 -5.45 4.89
CA MET A 420 3.11 -6.33 5.57
C MET A 420 2.68 -7.50 4.68
N GLN A 421 2.44 -7.25 3.39
CA GLN A 421 2.13 -8.30 2.41
C GLN A 421 3.28 -9.31 2.28
N SER A 422 4.54 -8.86 2.32
CA SER A 422 5.71 -9.75 2.30
C SER A 422 5.79 -10.63 3.54
N ILE A 423 5.58 -10.05 4.74
CA ILE A 423 5.61 -10.81 6.00
C ILE A 423 4.48 -11.84 6.00
N PHE A 424 3.28 -11.41 5.61
CA PHE A 424 2.09 -12.25 5.60
C PHE A 424 2.18 -13.38 4.59
N GLY A 425 2.64 -13.11 3.37
CA GLY A 425 2.94 -14.13 2.36
C GLY A 425 3.98 -15.12 2.86
N ALA A 426 5.11 -14.63 3.39
CA ALA A 426 6.16 -15.50 3.90
C ALA A 426 5.70 -16.43 5.03
N LEU A 427 4.89 -15.92 5.96
CA LEU A 427 4.32 -16.72 7.05
C LEU A 427 3.26 -17.69 6.55
N LEU A 428 2.40 -17.27 5.61
CA LEU A 428 1.40 -18.13 4.98
C LEU A 428 2.07 -19.29 4.23
N ALA A 429 3.10 -19.01 3.42
CA ALA A 429 3.87 -20.02 2.70
C ALA A 429 4.54 -21.01 3.65
N SER A 430 5.25 -20.49 4.67
CA SER A 430 5.94 -21.34 5.65
C SER A 430 4.98 -22.22 6.45
N GLY A 431 3.86 -21.65 6.90
CA GLY A 431 2.87 -22.37 7.68
C GLY A 431 2.12 -23.40 6.84
N TYR A 432 1.74 -23.06 5.60
CA TYR A 432 1.12 -23.99 4.65
C TYR A 432 2.02 -25.21 4.41
N THR A 433 3.29 -24.99 4.03
CA THR A 433 4.24 -26.08 3.76
C THR A 433 4.44 -26.96 5.00
N SER A 434 4.57 -26.34 6.19
CA SER A 434 4.79 -27.07 7.44
C SER A 434 3.58 -27.92 7.84
N ALA A 435 2.38 -27.34 7.78
CA ALA A 435 1.12 -28.02 8.12
C ALA A 435 0.80 -29.15 7.14
N PHE A 436 1.03 -28.92 5.84
CA PHE A 436 0.76 -29.94 4.83
C PHE A 436 1.72 -31.12 4.96
N ALA A 437 3.03 -30.85 5.15
CA ALA A 437 4.03 -31.90 5.39
C ALA A 437 3.70 -32.72 6.66
N ALA A 438 3.24 -32.07 7.73
CA ALA A 438 2.78 -32.75 8.93
C ALA A 438 1.55 -33.64 8.67
N THR A 439 0.62 -33.16 7.83
CA THR A 439 -0.57 -33.93 7.41
C THR A 439 -0.15 -35.19 6.65
N ILE A 440 0.76 -35.07 5.67
CA ILE A 440 1.32 -36.21 4.93
C ILE A 440 2.00 -37.19 5.89
N ALA A 441 2.88 -36.72 6.76
CA ALA A 441 3.62 -37.56 7.71
C ALA A 441 2.70 -38.32 8.68
N SER A 442 1.55 -37.74 9.03
CA SER A 442 0.55 -38.36 9.91
C SER A 442 -0.44 -39.29 9.19
N ALA A 443 -0.49 -39.25 7.86
CA ALA A 443 -1.44 -40.04 7.08
C ALA A 443 -1.06 -41.54 7.10
N PRO A 444 -2.03 -42.47 7.16
CA PRO A 444 -1.76 -43.91 7.21
C PRO A 444 -0.91 -44.44 6.04
N ASN A 445 -1.04 -43.81 4.87
CA ASN A 445 -0.29 -44.13 3.65
C ASN A 445 0.74 -43.03 3.30
N GLY A 446 1.11 -42.15 4.25
CA GLY A 446 2.01 -41.03 4.01
C GLY A 446 3.37 -41.44 3.46
N GLN A 447 3.90 -42.58 3.92
CA GLN A 447 5.17 -43.15 3.43
C GLN A 447 5.12 -43.65 1.97
N GLN A 448 3.92 -43.78 1.39
CA GLN A 448 3.74 -44.18 -0.02
C GLN A 448 3.65 -42.96 -0.95
N VAL A 449 3.56 -41.74 -0.40
CA VAL A 449 3.60 -40.50 -1.19
C VAL A 449 5.04 -40.31 -1.66
N SER A 450 5.24 -40.30 -2.98
CA SER A 450 6.57 -40.02 -3.54
C SER A 450 6.99 -38.58 -3.25
N ASP A 451 8.29 -38.34 -3.10
CA ASP A 451 8.87 -37.00 -2.90
C ASP A 451 8.36 -35.97 -3.93
N THR A 452 8.13 -36.39 -5.19
CA THR A 452 7.60 -35.52 -6.24
C THR A 452 6.18 -35.04 -5.93
N VAL A 453 5.31 -35.93 -5.47
CA VAL A 453 3.93 -35.60 -5.10
C VAL A 453 3.89 -34.77 -3.83
N GLU A 454 4.69 -35.11 -2.82
CA GLU A 454 4.80 -34.31 -1.60
C GLU A 454 5.29 -32.89 -1.90
N ASN A 455 6.31 -32.73 -2.73
CA ASN A 455 6.78 -31.42 -3.16
C ASN A 455 5.67 -30.62 -3.88
N GLN A 456 4.86 -31.27 -4.72
CA GLN A 456 3.77 -30.60 -5.43
C GLN A 456 2.63 -30.17 -4.49
N LEU A 457 2.27 -31.01 -3.53
CA LEU A 457 1.23 -30.75 -2.53
C LEU A 457 1.62 -29.61 -1.57
N THR A 458 2.88 -29.58 -1.14
CA THR A 458 3.41 -28.61 -0.16
C THR A 458 3.82 -27.27 -0.78
N LYS A 459 3.92 -27.20 -2.11
CA LYS A 459 4.36 -26.02 -2.88
C LYS A 459 3.37 -24.87 -2.88
N SER A 460 2.07 -25.15 -3.05
CA SER A 460 0.99 -24.17 -2.99
C SER A 460 -0.38 -24.86 -2.97
N PHE A 461 -1.43 -24.12 -2.61
CA PHE A 461 -2.81 -24.61 -2.71
C PHE A 461 -3.16 -25.02 -4.16
N ALA A 462 -2.70 -24.25 -5.14
CA ALA A 462 -2.92 -24.57 -6.56
C ALA A 462 -2.24 -25.90 -6.95
N GLY A 463 -1.02 -26.16 -6.45
CA GLY A 463 -0.34 -27.44 -6.65
C GLY A 463 -1.09 -28.62 -6.03
N ALA A 464 -1.69 -28.41 -4.85
CA ALA A 464 -2.55 -29.41 -4.22
C ALA A 464 -3.84 -29.67 -5.02
N ALA A 465 -4.50 -28.61 -5.50
CA ALA A 465 -5.70 -28.74 -6.34
C ALA A 465 -5.43 -29.50 -7.65
N GLU A 466 -4.31 -29.19 -8.34
CA GLU A 466 -3.87 -29.91 -9.53
C GLU A 466 -3.61 -31.40 -9.24
N THR A 467 -2.96 -31.69 -8.10
CA THR A 467 -2.73 -33.07 -7.67
C THR A 467 -4.05 -33.80 -7.38
N ALA A 468 -5.04 -33.10 -6.81
CA ALA A 468 -6.37 -33.66 -6.58
C ALA A 468 -7.08 -34.04 -7.89
N GLU A 469 -6.91 -33.26 -8.97
CA GLU A 469 -7.43 -33.60 -10.30
C GLU A 469 -6.73 -34.83 -10.90
N GLN A 470 -5.42 -34.98 -10.69
CA GLN A 470 -4.64 -36.13 -11.16
C GLN A 470 -4.94 -37.42 -10.40
N TYR A 471 -5.36 -37.32 -9.13
CA TYR A 471 -5.71 -38.45 -8.27
C TYR A 471 -7.15 -38.34 -7.72
N PRO A 472 -8.19 -38.51 -8.55
CA PRO A 472 -9.59 -38.29 -8.17
C PRO A 472 -10.06 -39.07 -6.94
N GLN A 473 -9.51 -40.26 -6.72
CA GLN A 473 -9.81 -41.09 -5.56
C GLN A 473 -9.39 -40.47 -4.21
N TYR A 474 -8.41 -39.55 -4.22
CA TYR A 474 -7.92 -38.83 -3.04
C TYR A 474 -8.27 -37.34 -3.06
N ALA A 475 -9.02 -36.87 -4.07
CA ALA A 475 -9.25 -35.44 -4.31
C ALA A 475 -9.78 -34.71 -3.08
N GLN A 476 -10.81 -35.27 -2.43
CA GLN A 476 -11.39 -34.67 -1.22
C GLN A 476 -10.37 -34.55 -0.08
N GLN A 477 -9.58 -35.62 0.15
CA GLN A 477 -8.56 -35.62 1.22
C GLN A 477 -7.46 -34.60 0.94
N ILE A 478 -7.04 -34.47 -0.32
CA ILE A 478 -6.02 -33.50 -0.73
C ILE A 478 -6.53 -32.07 -0.57
N VAL A 479 -7.76 -31.80 -1.01
CA VAL A 479 -8.37 -30.46 -0.92
C VAL A 479 -8.62 -30.09 0.54
N ASP A 480 -9.12 -30.99 1.37
CA ASP A 480 -9.35 -30.74 2.80
C ASP A 480 -8.02 -30.49 3.55
N ALA A 481 -6.99 -31.27 3.24
CA ALA A 481 -5.64 -31.04 3.75
C ALA A 481 -5.08 -29.67 3.31
N ALA A 482 -5.31 -29.27 2.06
CA ALA A 482 -4.88 -27.98 1.53
C ALA A 482 -5.60 -26.83 2.24
N LYS A 483 -6.91 -26.96 2.48
CA LYS A 483 -7.72 -25.98 3.20
C LYS A 483 -7.26 -25.82 4.65
N SER A 484 -7.08 -26.93 5.37
CA SER A 484 -6.57 -26.91 6.74
C SER A 484 -5.17 -26.30 6.82
N SER A 485 -4.26 -26.71 5.93
CA SER A 485 -2.90 -26.19 5.90
C SER A 485 -2.85 -24.70 5.54
N PHE A 486 -3.76 -24.24 4.68
CA PHE A 486 -3.90 -22.82 4.38
C PHE A 486 -4.36 -22.04 5.62
N LEU A 487 -5.34 -22.55 6.37
CA LEU A 487 -5.81 -21.92 7.60
C LEU A 487 -4.69 -21.82 8.63
N ASP A 488 -3.92 -22.88 8.84
CA ASP A 488 -2.78 -22.89 9.77
C ASP A 488 -1.71 -21.86 9.38
N GLY A 489 -1.39 -21.75 8.08
CA GLY A 489 -0.48 -20.72 7.59
C GLY A 489 -1.06 -19.30 7.70
N ALA A 490 -2.36 -19.15 7.46
CA ALA A 490 -3.05 -17.88 7.61
C ALA A 490 -3.04 -17.40 9.07
N ASP A 491 -3.19 -18.30 10.03
CA ASP A 491 -3.13 -18.00 11.47
C ASP A 491 -1.79 -17.41 11.90
N TRP A 492 -0.68 -17.88 11.30
CA TRP A 492 0.64 -17.29 11.54
C TRP A 492 0.69 -15.84 11.06
N ALA A 493 0.14 -15.58 9.87
CA ALA A 493 0.09 -14.24 9.32
C ALA A 493 -0.87 -13.32 10.10
N TYR A 494 -2.03 -13.82 10.54
CA TYR A 494 -2.97 -13.08 11.38
C TYR A 494 -2.32 -12.72 12.72
N THR A 495 -1.59 -13.65 13.34
CA THR A 495 -0.85 -13.44 14.58
C THR A 495 0.26 -12.39 14.41
N ALA A 496 0.97 -12.40 13.29
CA ALA A 496 1.94 -11.34 12.98
C ALA A 496 1.27 -9.98 12.78
N GLY A 497 0.09 -9.94 12.15
CA GLY A 497 -0.72 -8.73 12.03
C GLY A 497 -1.15 -8.18 13.39
N ILE A 498 -1.68 -9.04 14.27
CA ILE A 498 -2.00 -8.70 15.67
C ILE A 498 -0.77 -8.12 16.36
N THR A 499 0.39 -8.77 16.23
CA THR A 499 1.63 -8.33 16.86
C THR A 499 2.06 -6.95 16.36
N ALA A 500 2.01 -6.71 15.04
CA ALA A 500 2.33 -5.42 14.45
C ALA A 500 1.37 -4.32 14.92
N ILE A 501 0.06 -4.61 14.97
CA ILE A 501 -0.97 -3.68 15.46
C ILE A 501 -0.73 -3.37 16.95
N VAL A 502 -0.45 -4.35 17.79
CA VAL A 502 -0.13 -4.13 19.21
C VAL A 502 1.12 -3.26 19.36
N ILE A 503 2.19 -3.55 18.62
CA ILE A 503 3.41 -2.72 18.64
C ILE A 503 3.10 -1.28 18.23
N GLY A 504 2.33 -1.06 17.17
CA GLY A 504 1.92 0.27 16.74
C GLY A 504 1.03 0.98 17.76
N ALA A 505 0.10 0.26 18.40
CA ALA A 505 -0.74 0.80 19.46
C ALA A 505 0.09 1.22 20.68
N LEU A 506 1.05 0.41 21.11
CA LEU A 506 1.97 0.74 22.20
C LEU A 506 2.86 1.93 21.83
N LEU A 507 3.38 1.97 20.61
CA LEU A 507 4.16 3.09 20.08
C LEU A 507 3.35 4.39 20.11
N VAL A 508 2.10 4.38 19.63
CA VAL A 508 1.21 5.55 19.69
C VAL A 508 0.87 5.90 21.15
N PHE A 509 0.57 4.91 21.99
CA PHE A 509 0.18 5.13 23.37
C PHE A 509 1.30 5.77 24.20
N PHE A 510 2.54 5.30 24.08
CA PHE A 510 3.65 5.82 24.87
C PHE A 510 4.34 7.02 24.21
N LEU A 511 4.41 7.05 22.88
CA LEU A 511 5.25 8.01 22.15
C LEU A 511 4.45 9.08 21.42
N PHE A 512 3.14 8.95 21.19
CA PHE A 512 2.36 10.06 20.65
C PHE A 512 1.92 11.02 21.79
N PRO A 513 2.06 12.35 21.65
CA PRO A 513 1.62 13.30 22.69
C PRO A 513 0.10 13.28 22.91
N HIS A 514 -0.35 13.65 24.11
CA HIS A 514 -1.77 13.97 24.33
C HIS A 514 -2.15 15.27 23.63
N ARG A 515 -3.46 15.51 23.44
CA ARG A 515 -4.00 16.65 22.67
C ARG A 515 -3.37 18.00 23.03
N ASP A 516 -3.31 18.35 24.31
CA ASP A 516 -2.79 19.66 24.74
C ASP A 516 -1.30 19.79 24.39
N ARG A 517 -0.52 18.73 24.65
CA ARG A 517 0.90 18.69 24.29
C ARG A 517 1.14 18.63 22.78
N GLU A 518 0.24 18.01 22.03
CA GLU A 518 0.26 17.98 20.57
C GLU A 518 0.14 19.40 20.02
N GLN A 519 -0.83 20.18 20.51
CA GLN A 519 -1.01 21.58 20.13
C GLN A 519 0.19 22.46 20.49
N GLU A 520 0.74 22.30 21.70
CA GLU A 520 1.97 23.00 22.11
C GLU A 520 3.16 22.69 21.19
N LEU A 521 3.35 21.41 20.85
CA LEU A 521 4.45 20.99 19.97
C LEU A 521 4.27 21.53 18.55
N LEU A 522 3.05 21.51 18.01
CA LEU A 522 2.77 22.08 16.69
C LEU A 522 3.04 23.59 16.67
N ALA A 523 2.63 24.32 17.71
CA ALA A 523 2.95 25.75 17.84
C ALA A 523 4.46 26.01 17.96
N GLN A 524 5.19 25.15 18.68
CA GLN A 524 6.65 25.22 18.76
C GLN A 524 7.31 24.98 17.40
N TYR A 525 6.84 23.99 16.64
CA TYR A 525 7.35 23.71 15.31
C TYR A 525 7.08 24.87 14.34
N GLU A 526 5.88 25.48 14.40
CA GLU A 526 5.55 26.66 13.59
C GLU A 526 6.45 27.86 13.95
N ALA A 527 6.71 28.07 15.25
CA ALA A 527 7.63 29.09 15.74
C ALA A 527 9.07 28.88 15.24
N GLU A 528 9.59 27.64 15.33
CA GLU A 528 10.90 27.25 14.79
C GLU A 528 10.98 27.48 13.27
N ASP A 529 9.92 27.13 12.55
CA ASP A 529 9.87 27.19 11.08
C ASP A 529 9.75 28.64 10.56
N THR A 530 9.11 29.53 11.32
CA THR A 530 8.91 30.95 10.97
C THR A 530 9.91 31.92 11.61
N GLY A 531 10.73 31.45 12.57
CA GLY A 531 11.63 32.30 13.35
C GLY A 531 10.92 33.26 14.31
N SER A 532 9.65 33.04 14.61
CA SER A 532 8.84 33.84 15.54
C SER A 532 8.81 33.19 16.93
N PRO A 533 8.72 33.95 18.04
CA PRO A 533 8.54 33.35 19.36
C PRO A 533 7.20 32.60 19.45
N PRO A 534 7.13 31.45 20.16
CA PRO A 534 5.88 30.70 20.33
C PRO A 534 4.84 31.58 21.04
N LYS A 535 3.62 31.60 20.50
CA LYS A 535 2.49 32.38 21.04
C LYS A 535 1.75 31.65 22.15
#